data_AF-A0A970M7C2-F1
#
_entry.id   AF-A0A970M7C2-F1
#
_cell.length_a   1.000
_cell.length_b   1.000
_cell.length_c   1.000
_cell.angle_alpha   90.00
_cell.angle_beta   90.00
_cell.angle_gamma   90.00
#
_symmetry.space_group_name_H-M   'P 1'
#
loop_
_entity.id
_entity.type
_entity.pdbx_description
1 polymer ?
#
loop_
_entity_poly.entity_id
_entity_poly.type
_entity_poly.pdbx_seq_one_letter_code
_entity_poly.pdbx_strand_id
1 'polypeptide(L)'
;MKHRAASLPIFPRSLPVFPRSLPVLILSSFSLAFILCPFFAGCRTQPNDDAKPTAMNDPAAAAQQTETAATPQRESDNAEDEDNHNGGEGEGEGLLATNDEEIPDNQIDTVRPPATRKPEPIVPLPVFPPPAAGAMIDIPAGQFLRGSAPQDPLRDQFAENDALATDVTPFQIDVLPWPNDPAIDYLVGVPRAEAEALCASVGKRLCTEIEWEFACRSTDSRRYPSGNTYEDSRYAEHAGPASPFGVYGFGKIMEWTASAWGGEADQVERAAVRGWSQGALTLGEPTTPEKGRRCAKRHHRTPTLSDPEVGFRCCKGTPNKAVCTIEGPRPSHSLYTNIKPEKFTEVIRMIPELAPIHDNPHMYSDGDVRTVLARRASDRQALARSGIHFHWKPLRWIPRQGTELWVAVGRSNRHAFIVALHETIDNEAYVHGSSLILWDTPAPIAIAWREGHRDQVYWAPCWGCRDGGTIEWDDARNEVIITHKW
;
A
#
# COMPACT_ATOMS: atom_id res chain seq x y z
N MET A 1 -17.88 56.11 -1.87
CA MET A 1 -16.69 56.43 -2.69
C MET A 1 -16.66 55.49 -3.89
N LYS A 2 -16.46 56.03 -5.10
CA LYS A 2 -16.39 55.31 -6.38
C LYS A 2 -14.92 55.14 -6.79
N HIS A 3 -14.50 53.97 -7.27
CA HIS A 3 -13.37 53.78 -8.21
C HIS A 3 -13.68 52.52 -9.04
N ARG A 4 -14.17 52.62 -10.28
CA ARG A 4 -13.51 52.83 -11.60
C ARG A 4 -12.44 51.80 -11.96
N ALA A 5 -12.86 50.87 -12.83
CA ALA A 5 -12.04 50.01 -13.68
C ALA A 5 -11.39 50.80 -14.83
N ALA A 6 -10.26 50.30 -15.34
CA ALA A 6 -9.63 50.71 -16.58
C ALA A 6 -9.21 49.46 -17.38
N SER A 7 -9.39 49.54 -18.70
CA SER A 7 -9.29 48.44 -19.66
C SER A 7 -8.12 48.65 -20.65
N LEU A 8 -7.35 47.57 -20.92
CA LEU A 8 -6.73 47.07 -22.19
C LEU A 8 -5.76 47.96 -23.02
N PRO A 9 -4.78 47.35 -23.75
CA PRO A 9 -4.96 46.65 -25.05
C PRO A 9 -4.15 45.33 -25.20
N ILE A 10 -4.67 44.22 -25.76
CA ILE A 10 -4.76 43.76 -27.18
C ILE A 10 -3.46 43.84 -28.01
N PHE A 11 -2.86 42.69 -28.36
CA PHE A 11 -2.54 42.25 -29.76
C PHE A 11 -2.29 40.71 -29.79
N PRO A 12 -2.50 40.01 -30.91
CA PRO A 12 -2.71 38.56 -31.01
C PRO A 12 -1.55 37.82 -31.70
N ARG A 13 -1.53 36.47 -31.63
CA ARG A 13 -0.94 35.60 -32.67
C ARG A 13 -1.45 34.14 -32.59
N SER A 14 -2.39 33.85 -33.47
CA SER A 14 -2.46 32.68 -34.37
C SER A 14 -1.88 31.33 -33.90
N LEU A 15 -2.77 30.39 -33.59
CA LEU A 15 -2.53 28.94 -33.62
C LEU A 15 -2.86 28.40 -35.02
N PRO A 16 -2.05 27.48 -35.59
CA PRO A 16 -2.42 26.82 -36.84
C PRO A 16 -3.38 25.66 -36.60
N VAL A 17 -4.47 25.68 -37.37
CA VAL A 17 -5.38 24.56 -37.63
C VAL A 17 -4.81 23.75 -38.79
N PHE A 18 -4.73 22.43 -38.64
CA PHE A 18 -4.57 21.47 -39.75
C PHE A 18 -5.34 20.18 -39.42
N PRO A 19 -5.76 19.39 -40.42
CA PRO A 19 -7.17 19.11 -40.63
C PRO A 19 -7.53 17.63 -40.45
N ARG A 20 -8.83 17.38 -40.42
CA ARG A 20 -9.44 16.06 -40.52
C ARG A 20 -9.18 15.40 -41.88
N SER A 21 -9.23 14.06 -41.82
CA SER A 21 -9.59 13.07 -42.86
C SER A 21 -8.56 12.69 -43.93
N LEU A 22 -8.14 11.42 -43.89
CA LEU A 22 -8.17 10.48 -45.02
C LEU A 22 -8.34 9.03 -44.52
N PRO A 23 -8.93 8.14 -45.33
CA PRO A 23 -9.53 6.87 -44.90
C PRO A 23 -8.53 5.70 -45.00
N VAL A 24 -8.67 4.72 -44.10
CA VAL A 24 -8.01 3.42 -44.24
C VAL A 24 -8.93 2.52 -45.06
N LEU A 25 -8.42 2.11 -46.24
CA LEU A 25 -9.03 1.13 -47.12
C LEU A 25 -9.12 -0.25 -46.43
N ILE A 26 -10.31 -0.81 -46.47
CA ILE A 26 -10.58 -2.23 -46.26
C ILE A 26 -10.16 -2.98 -47.54
N LEU A 27 -9.12 -3.79 -47.46
CA LEU A 27 -8.79 -4.79 -48.48
C LEU A 27 -9.38 -6.13 -48.06
N SER A 28 -10.52 -6.46 -48.66
CA SER A 28 -11.19 -7.76 -48.60
C SER A 28 -11.14 -8.42 -49.98
N SER A 29 -10.33 -9.46 -50.16
CA SER A 29 -10.35 -10.45 -51.26
C SER A 29 -9.18 -11.44 -51.04
N PHE A 30 -9.19 -12.75 -51.30
CA PHE A 30 -10.04 -13.64 -52.09
C PHE A 30 -9.80 -15.11 -51.66
N SER A 31 -10.88 -15.92 -51.68
CA SER A 31 -11.05 -17.33 -52.07
C SER A 31 -10.20 -18.52 -51.56
N LEU A 32 -10.94 -19.45 -50.96
CA LEU A 32 -11.15 -20.88 -51.30
C LEU A 32 -9.97 -21.74 -51.81
N ALA A 33 -9.71 -22.83 -51.06
CA ALA A 33 -9.43 -24.14 -51.65
C ALA A 33 -10.14 -25.25 -50.85
N PHE A 34 -11.21 -25.78 -51.44
CA PHE A 34 -11.81 -27.07 -51.11
C PHE A 34 -10.93 -28.18 -51.72
N ILE A 35 -10.53 -29.17 -50.92
CA ILE A 35 -10.20 -30.51 -51.42
C ILE A 35 -10.95 -31.54 -50.58
N LEU A 36 -11.85 -32.23 -51.28
CA LEU A 36 -12.57 -33.44 -50.88
C LEU A 36 -11.65 -34.65 -50.93
N CYS A 37 -11.75 -35.57 -49.96
CA CYS A 37 -11.84 -37.02 -50.19
C CYS A 37 -12.18 -37.79 -48.88
N PRO A 38 -12.70 -39.04 -48.97
CA PRO A 38 -13.88 -39.44 -48.22
C PRO A 38 -13.68 -40.64 -47.26
N PHE A 39 -14.74 -40.92 -46.48
CA PHE A 39 -15.22 -42.21 -45.98
C PHE A 39 -14.22 -43.38 -45.78
N PHE A 40 -14.13 -43.91 -44.55
CA PHE A 40 -14.55 -45.28 -44.27
C PHE A 40 -14.92 -45.48 -42.79
N ALA A 41 -15.78 -46.46 -42.58
CA ALA A 41 -16.73 -46.63 -41.50
C ALA A 41 -16.20 -47.37 -40.26
N GLY A 42 -16.86 -47.08 -39.14
CA GLY A 42 -17.52 -48.09 -38.30
C GLY A 42 -16.69 -48.88 -37.29
N CYS A 43 -16.96 -48.66 -36.00
CA CYS A 43 -17.81 -49.59 -35.24
C CYS A 43 -18.27 -48.99 -33.90
N ARG A 44 -19.59 -49.04 -33.68
CA ARG A 44 -20.29 -48.84 -32.41
C ARG A 44 -20.08 -50.05 -31.50
N THR A 45 -20.10 -49.86 -30.18
CA THR A 45 -21.17 -50.36 -29.29
C THR A 45 -21.00 -49.82 -27.85
N GLN A 46 -22.13 -49.40 -27.27
CA GLN A 46 -22.36 -48.80 -25.94
C GLN A 46 -22.39 -49.90 -24.83
N PRO A 47 -23.03 -49.65 -23.65
CA PRO A 47 -22.71 -48.76 -22.55
C PRO A 47 -22.52 -49.57 -21.24
N ASN A 48 -22.20 -48.91 -20.12
CA ASN A 48 -22.66 -49.40 -18.82
C ASN A 48 -23.01 -48.23 -17.91
N ASP A 49 -24.19 -48.38 -17.31
CA ASP A 49 -24.88 -47.48 -16.41
C ASP A 49 -24.32 -47.52 -14.97
N ASP A 50 -24.81 -46.54 -14.20
CA ASP A 50 -25.00 -46.55 -12.74
C ASP A 50 -23.79 -46.40 -11.80
N ALA A 51 -23.63 -45.19 -11.24
CA ALA A 51 -23.99 -44.92 -9.84
C ALA A 51 -23.83 -43.43 -9.47
N LYS A 52 -24.91 -42.85 -8.96
CA LYS A 52 -25.04 -41.49 -8.38
C LYS A 52 -24.53 -41.46 -6.91
N PRO A 53 -24.46 -40.28 -6.25
CA PRO A 53 -23.55 -39.97 -5.16
C PRO A 53 -24.12 -40.30 -3.78
N THR A 54 -23.23 -40.46 -2.80
CA THR A 54 -23.58 -40.51 -1.38
C THR A 54 -23.34 -39.14 -0.73
N ALA A 55 -24.40 -38.60 -0.14
CA ALA A 55 -24.40 -37.48 0.79
C ALA A 55 -25.05 -37.93 2.11
N MET A 56 -24.69 -37.22 3.18
CA MET A 56 -25.29 -37.16 4.52
C MET A 56 -24.95 -38.29 5.51
N ASN A 57 -24.41 -37.88 6.67
CA ASN A 57 -25.11 -38.02 7.95
C ASN A 57 -24.45 -37.13 9.03
N ASP A 58 -25.11 -36.01 9.33
CA ASP A 58 -25.26 -35.52 10.71
C ASP A 58 -26.30 -36.39 11.43
N PRO A 59 -26.24 -36.48 12.77
CA PRO A 59 -27.47 -36.57 13.54
C PRO A 59 -27.55 -35.47 14.61
N ALA A 60 -28.66 -34.74 14.56
CA ALA A 60 -29.22 -34.01 15.69
C ALA A 60 -29.97 -34.98 16.63
N ALA A 61 -29.97 -34.71 17.95
CA ALA A 61 -31.20 -34.69 18.78
C ALA A 61 -30.90 -34.41 20.27
N ALA A 62 -31.41 -33.26 20.71
CA ALA A 62 -32.23 -32.99 21.91
C ALA A 62 -32.14 -33.87 23.17
N ALA A 63 -32.00 -33.19 24.32
CA ALA A 63 -32.65 -33.54 25.58
C ALA A 63 -33.08 -32.27 26.34
N GLN A 64 -34.14 -32.42 27.13
CA GLN A 64 -35.15 -31.44 27.55
C GLN A 64 -34.84 -30.65 28.84
N GLN A 65 -35.76 -29.70 29.09
CA GLN A 65 -35.96 -28.76 30.20
C GLN A 65 -36.28 -29.39 31.57
N THR A 66 -36.47 -28.49 32.56
CA THR A 66 -36.98 -28.58 33.95
C THR A 66 -35.85 -28.65 35.00
N GLU A 67 -35.76 -27.81 36.05
CA GLU A 67 -36.73 -27.29 37.04
C GLU A 67 -36.22 -25.95 37.66
N THR A 68 -37.02 -24.88 37.66
CA THR A 68 -37.67 -24.20 38.81
C THR A 68 -36.85 -23.76 40.05
N ALA A 69 -37.03 -22.46 40.36
CA ALA A 69 -37.14 -21.81 41.68
C ALA A 69 -35.87 -21.54 42.52
N ALA A 70 -35.56 -20.25 42.73
CA ALA A 70 -35.88 -19.55 43.99
C ALA A 70 -35.16 -18.19 44.07
N THR A 71 -35.95 -17.11 44.11
CA THR A 71 -35.56 -15.80 44.68
C THR A 71 -35.75 -15.86 46.20
N PRO A 72 -34.99 -15.06 46.96
CA PRO A 72 -35.70 -14.18 47.89
C PRO A 72 -35.20 -12.73 47.83
N GLN A 73 -36.18 -11.83 47.96
CA GLN A 73 -36.04 -10.39 48.21
C GLN A 73 -35.88 -10.12 49.72
N ARG A 74 -35.52 -8.85 49.99
CA ARG A 74 -35.49 -8.08 51.25
C ARG A 74 -34.16 -8.19 52.01
N GLU A 75 -33.57 -7.11 52.51
CA GLU A 75 -34.19 -5.95 53.18
C GLU A 75 -33.56 -4.60 52.77
N SER A 76 -34.44 -3.61 52.72
CA SER A 76 -34.19 -2.17 52.82
C SER A 76 -33.80 -1.80 54.24
N ASP A 77 -32.91 -0.83 54.42
CA ASP A 77 -33.03 0.15 55.51
C ASP A 77 -32.40 1.48 55.09
N ASN A 78 -33.20 2.54 55.29
CA ASN A 78 -32.85 3.94 55.16
C ASN A 78 -32.04 4.40 56.38
N ALA A 79 -31.14 5.35 56.19
CA ALA A 79 -30.84 6.36 57.20
C ALA A 79 -30.47 7.68 56.49
N GLU A 80 -31.37 8.63 56.64
CA GLU A 80 -31.17 10.06 56.47
C GLU A 80 -30.22 10.55 57.57
N ASP A 81 -29.40 11.57 57.27
CA ASP A 81 -29.08 12.60 58.26
C ASP A 81 -28.74 13.90 57.53
N GLU A 82 -29.45 14.95 57.94
CA GLU A 82 -29.48 16.32 57.43
C GLU A 82 -28.39 17.22 58.05
N ASP A 83 -28.26 18.40 57.42
CA ASP A 83 -27.86 19.70 57.99
C ASP A 83 -26.38 19.94 58.38
N ASN A 84 -25.76 21.10 58.09
CA ASN A 84 -26.33 22.44 58.24
C ASN A 84 -25.51 23.57 57.54
N HIS A 85 -26.23 24.52 56.94
CA HIS A 85 -26.08 26.00 56.91
C HIS A 85 -24.75 26.74 56.61
N ASN A 86 -24.77 27.58 55.56
CA ASN A 86 -24.96 29.06 55.58
C ASN A 86 -24.72 29.59 54.13
N GLY A 87 -25.52 30.45 53.48
CA GLY A 87 -26.40 31.51 53.94
C GLY A 87 -25.77 32.88 53.62
N GLY A 88 -26.15 33.52 52.50
CA GLY A 88 -25.69 34.86 52.14
C GLY A 88 -26.16 35.36 50.77
N GLU A 89 -27.41 35.84 50.71
CA GLU A 89 -27.97 36.60 49.58
C GLU A 89 -27.57 38.08 49.64
N GLY A 90 -27.48 38.72 48.47
CA GLY A 90 -27.37 40.17 48.31
C GLY A 90 -27.68 40.58 46.88
N GLU A 91 -28.92 41.04 46.63
CA GLU A 91 -29.34 41.70 45.40
C GLU A 91 -28.87 43.15 45.34
N GLY A 92 -28.55 43.63 44.14
CA GLY A 92 -28.26 45.04 43.85
C GLY A 92 -28.17 45.29 42.35
N GLU A 93 -29.21 45.91 41.79
CA GLU A 93 -29.30 46.32 40.37
C GLU A 93 -28.34 47.47 40.01
N GLY A 94 -27.87 47.44 38.76
CA GLY A 94 -27.61 48.64 37.94
C GLY A 94 -26.16 49.11 37.79
N LEU A 95 -25.54 48.85 36.63
CA LEU A 95 -25.20 49.87 35.64
C LEU A 95 -24.46 49.25 34.44
N LEU A 96 -24.84 49.71 33.24
CA LEU A 96 -24.21 49.44 31.95
C LEU A 96 -22.73 49.84 31.95
N ALA A 97 -21.85 48.90 31.65
CA ALA A 97 -20.52 49.18 31.11
C ALA A 97 -20.15 48.08 30.10
N THR A 98 -20.16 48.46 28.82
CA THR A 98 -19.64 47.68 27.70
C THR A 98 -18.12 47.58 27.85
N ASN A 99 -17.62 46.41 28.23
CA ASN A 99 -16.22 46.06 28.04
C ASN A 99 -16.16 44.94 27.01
N ASP A 100 -15.82 45.33 25.79
CA ASP A 100 -15.28 44.45 24.75
C ASP A 100 -13.96 43.87 25.29
N GLU A 101 -14.05 42.73 25.96
CA GLU A 101 -12.86 41.95 26.31
C GLU A 101 -12.48 41.16 25.05
N GLU A 102 -11.60 41.77 24.24
CA GLU A 102 -10.90 41.09 23.15
C GLU A 102 -10.29 39.79 23.68
N ILE A 103 -10.87 38.67 23.27
CA ILE A 103 -10.28 37.34 23.44
C ILE A 103 -8.90 37.40 22.77
N PRO A 104 -7.79 37.22 23.50
CA PRO A 104 -6.47 37.30 22.89
C PRO A 104 -6.37 36.21 21.83
N ASP A 105 -5.92 36.62 20.65
CA ASP A 105 -5.60 35.77 19.50
C ASP A 105 -4.75 34.59 20.01
N ASN A 106 -5.42 33.46 20.23
CA ASN A 106 -4.76 32.21 20.52
C ASN A 106 -4.09 31.84 19.20
N GLN A 107 -2.83 32.25 19.05
CA GLN A 107 -1.94 31.71 18.03
C GLN A 107 -1.89 30.20 18.26
N ILE A 108 -2.86 29.50 17.68
CA ILE A 108 -2.78 28.08 17.43
C ILE A 108 -1.55 27.97 16.55
N ASP A 109 -0.48 27.44 17.12
CA ASP A 109 0.73 27.11 16.41
C ASP A 109 0.35 26.04 15.36
N THR A 110 -0.08 26.52 14.20
CA THR A 110 -0.47 25.71 13.03
C THR A 110 0.76 25.18 12.30
N VAL A 111 1.97 25.48 12.80
CA VAL A 111 3.19 24.84 12.36
C VAL A 111 3.18 23.43 12.94
N ARG A 112 2.72 22.49 12.11
CA ARG A 112 2.94 21.05 12.32
C ARG A 112 4.40 20.89 12.79
N PRO A 113 4.66 20.25 13.95
CA PRO A 113 6.02 19.87 14.31
C PRO A 113 6.61 19.18 13.08
N PRO A 114 7.81 19.58 12.61
CA PRO A 114 8.41 18.97 11.44
C PRO A 114 8.36 17.47 11.66
N ALA A 115 7.79 16.73 10.70
CA ALA A 115 7.63 15.30 10.81
C ALA A 115 8.96 14.73 11.30
N THR A 116 9.00 14.23 12.53
CA THR A 116 10.15 13.49 13.00
C THR A 116 10.08 12.20 12.23
N ARG A 117 10.56 12.21 10.99
CA ARG A 117 10.78 11.02 10.19
C ARG A 117 11.64 10.17 11.10
N LYS A 118 11.05 9.09 11.65
CA LYS A 118 11.76 8.20 12.57
C LYS A 118 13.08 7.91 11.87
N PRO A 119 14.23 8.35 12.42
CA PRO A 119 15.48 8.20 11.72
C PRO A 119 15.62 6.72 11.40
N GLU A 120 15.86 6.43 10.12
CA GLU A 120 15.96 5.04 9.68
C GLU A 120 17.01 4.35 10.53
N PRO A 121 16.79 3.09 10.94
CA PRO A 121 17.75 2.37 11.75
C PRO A 121 19.12 2.44 11.06
N ILE A 122 20.12 2.92 11.82
CA ILE A 122 21.50 2.95 11.33
C ILE A 122 21.98 1.51 11.31
N VAL A 123 22.07 0.95 10.10
CA VAL A 123 22.65 -0.37 9.89
C VAL A 123 24.16 -0.23 9.66
N PRO A 124 25.00 -1.11 10.23
CA PRO A 124 26.43 -1.07 10.00
C PRO A 124 26.78 -1.16 8.51
N LEU A 125 27.68 -0.29 8.07
CA LEU A 125 28.24 -0.33 6.73
C LEU A 125 29.03 -1.65 6.56
N PRO A 126 28.76 -2.44 5.50
CA PRO A 126 29.55 -3.63 5.22
C PRO A 126 30.95 -3.24 4.74
N VAL A 127 31.98 -3.85 5.33
CA VAL A 127 33.37 -3.67 4.91
C VAL A 127 33.96 -5.05 4.64
N PHE A 128 34.37 -5.26 3.40
CA PHE A 128 34.92 -6.52 2.91
C PHE A 128 36.18 -6.24 2.08
N PRO A 129 37.09 -7.23 1.96
CA PRO A 129 38.25 -7.11 1.08
C PRO A 129 37.81 -6.97 -0.38
N PRO A 130 38.66 -6.39 -1.25
CA PRO A 130 38.38 -6.34 -2.68
C PRO A 130 38.03 -7.73 -3.26
N PRO A 131 37.06 -7.80 -4.19
CA PRO A 131 36.62 -9.06 -4.76
C PRO A 131 37.74 -9.70 -5.60
N ALA A 132 37.96 -11.01 -5.42
CA ALA A 132 38.88 -11.78 -6.24
C ALA A 132 38.18 -12.36 -7.48
N ALA A 133 38.92 -12.54 -8.58
CA ALA A 133 38.38 -13.15 -9.80
C ALA A 133 37.84 -14.57 -9.54
N GLY A 134 36.63 -14.84 -10.04
CA GLY A 134 35.92 -16.10 -9.89
C GLY A 134 35.38 -16.40 -8.49
N ALA A 135 35.54 -15.49 -7.53
CA ALA A 135 35.12 -15.72 -6.15
C ALA A 135 33.59 -15.87 -6.02
N MET A 136 33.18 -16.80 -5.17
CA MET A 136 31.78 -17.00 -4.78
C MET A 136 31.62 -16.84 -3.28
N ILE A 137 30.46 -16.34 -2.86
CA ILE A 137 30.06 -16.25 -1.45
C ILE A 137 29.04 -17.34 -1.14
N ASP A 138 29.25 -18.05 -0.02
CA ASP A 138 28.25 -18.91 0.59
C ASP A 138 27.21 -18.04 1.31
N ILE A 139 25.98 -18.05 0.82
CA ILE A 139 24.85 -17.36 1.44
C ILE A 139 24.12 -18.35 2.37
N PRO A 140 24.04 -18.09 3.68
CA PRO A 140 23.40 -19.00 4.62
C PRO A 140 21.88 -19.03 4.44
N ALA A 141 21.24 -20.03 5.02
CA ALA A 141 19.79 -20.02 5.17
C ALA A 141 19.35 -18.83 6.04
N GLY A 142 18.17 -18.30 5.78
CA GLY A 142 17.61 -17.24 6.59
C GLY A 142 16.21 -16.87 6.15
N GLN A 143 15.53 -16.07 6.95
CA GLN A 143 14.25 -15.46 6.61
C GLN A 143 14.45 -13.95 6.49
N PHE A 144 13.96 -13.36 5.40
CA PHE A 144 14.01 -11.91 5.20
C PHE A 144 12.66 -11.39 4.73
N LEU A 145 12.46 -10.08 4.86
CA LEU A 145 11.33 -9.39 4.24
C LEU A 145 11.69 -9.07 2.79
N ARG A 146 11.20 -9.90 1.85
CA ARG A 146 11.32 -9.60 0.41
C ARG A 146 10.42 -8.44 0.04
N GLY A 147 10.78 -7.68 -0.99
CA GLY A 147 10.02 -6.52 -1.42
C GLY A 147 10.28 -5.30 -0.53
N SER A 148 9.41 -4.30 -0.57
CA SER A 148 9.57 -3.08 0.22
C SER A 148 8.38 -2.83 1.14
N ALA A 149 8.59 -1.99 2.14
CA ALA A 149 7.52 -1.48 2.95
C ALA A 149 6.58 -0.65 2.07
N PRO A 150 5.25 -0.84 2.14
CA PRO A 150 4.27 0.02 1.48
C PRO A 150 4.57 1.52 1.65
N GLN A 151 4.86 1.93 2.88
CA GLN A 151 5.17 3.30 3.26
C GLN A 151 6.56 3.82 2.83
N ASP A 152 7.39 3.02 2.16
CA ASP A 152 8.69 3.52 1.67
C ASP A 152 8.44 4.55 0.55
N PRO A 153 8.86 5.82 0.72
CA PRO A 153 8.56 6.89 -0.24
C PRO A 153 9.24 6.69 -1.60
N LEU A 154 10.23 5.79 -1.69
CA LEU A 154 10.92 5.47 -2.94
C LEU A 154 10.35 4.21 -3.61
N ARG A 155 9.35 3.56 -3.00
CA ARG A 155 8.72 2.34 -3.54
C ARG A 155 8.13 2.59 -4.93
N ASP A 156 8.36 1.64 -5.83
CA ASP A 156 7.58 1.47 -7.05
C ASP A 156 6.51 0.42 -6.83
N GLN A 157 5.32 0.91 -6.48
CA GLN A 157 4.17 0.09 -6.15
C GLN A 157 3.66 -0.86 -7.24
N PHE A 158 4.04 -0.64 -8.50
CA PHE A 158 3.59 -1.48 -9.62
C PHE A 158 4.57 -2.60 -9.94
N ALA A 159 5.79 -2.51 -9.42
CA ALA A 159 6.85 -3.47 -9.68
C ALA A 159 7.20 -4.27 -8.42
N GLU A 160 7.30 -3.60 -7.27
CA GLU A 160 7.78 -4.19 -6.03
C GLU A 160 6.68 -4.88 -5.26
N ASN A 161 7.02 -6.03 -4.69
CA ASN A 161 6.17 -6.74 -3.74
C ASN A 161 6.11 -6.02 -2.39
N ASP A 162 4.99 -6.18 -1.69
CA ASP A 162 4.87 -5.90 -0.27
C ASP A 162 5.94 -6.69 0.51
N ALA A 163 6.35 -6.11 1.64
CA ALA A 163 7.30 -6.71 2.56
C ALA A 163 6.76 -8.05 3.10
N LEU A 164 7.23 -9.16 2.54
CA LEU A 164 6.75 -10.51 2.89
C LEU A 164 7.88 -11.35 3.48
N ALA A 165 7.65 -11.91 4.66
CA ALA A 165 8.55 -12.87 5.28
C ALA A 165 8.75 -14.07 4.33
N THR A 166 10.00 -14.31 3.96
CA THR A 166 10.37 -15.31 2.94
C THR A 166 11.57 -16.09 3.41
N ASP A 167 11.41 -17.41 3.48
CA ASP A 167 12.50 -18.33 3.78
C ASP A 167 13.39 -18.55 2.56
N VAL A 168 14.70 -18.53 2.80
CA VAL A 168 15.74 -18.76 1.80
C VAL A 168 16.60 -19.92 2.28
N THR A 169 16.79 -20.92 1.42
CA THR A 169 17.73 -22.02 1.62
C THR A 169 19.14 -21.63 1.17
N PRO A 170 20.20 -22.25 1.71
CA PRO A 170 21.58 -21.88 1.38
C PRO A 170 21.89 -22.03 -0.10
N PHE A 171 22.70 -21.11 -0.63
CA PHE A 171 23.18 -21.13 -2.01
C PHE A 171 24.52 -20.40 -2.11
N GLN A 172 25.19 -20.54 -3.25
CA GLN A 172 26.40 -19.78 -3.58
C GLN A 172 26.09 -18.72 -4.63
N ILE A 173 26.69 -17.54 -4.54
CA ILE A 173 26.54 -16.46 -5.52
C ILE A 173 27.90 -15.88 -5.92
N ASP A 174 28.04 -15.51 -7.19
CA ASP A 174 29.20 -14.78 -7.67
C ASP A 174 29.32 -13.41 -6.97
N VAL A 175 30.54 -13.09 -6.54
CA VAL A 175 30.84 -11.83 -5.86
C VAL A 175 30.56 -10.63 -6.77
N LEU A 176 30.90 -10.72 -8.05
CA LEU A 176 30.68 -9.69 -9.06
C LEU A 176 29.75 -10.21 -10.18
N PRO A 177 29.08 -9.31 -10.93
CA PRO A 177 28.46 -9.67 -12.20
C PRO A 177 29.44 -10.36 -13.17
N TRP A 178 28.90 -11.18 -14.08
CA TRP A 178 29.68 -11.90 -15.08
C TRP A 178 30.57 -10.94 -15.88
N PRO A 179 31.87 -11.24 -16.06
CA PRO A 179 32.55 -12.55 -15.90
C PRO A 179 33.04 -12.89 -14.47
N ASN A 180 32.59 -12.14 -13.46
CA ASN A 180 33.01 -12.28 -12.07
C ASN A 180 34.53 -12.03 -11.89
N ASP A 181 35.06 -11.02 -12.57
CA ASP A 181 36.47 -10.63 -12.51
C ASP A 181 36.57 -9.10 -12.34
N PRO A 182 37.24 -8.59 -11.28
CA PRO A 182 37.36 -7.15 -11.04
C PRO A 182 38.16 -6.41 -12.12
N ALA A 183 38.92 -7.11 -12.96
CA ALA A 183 39.74 -6.53 -14.02
C ALA A 183 39.02 -6.45 -15.38
N ILE A 184 37.79 -6.98 -15.48
CA ILE A 184 37.05 -7.08 -16.75
C ILE A 184 35.68 -6.41 -16.58
N ASP A 185 35.31 -5.58 -17.56
CA ASP A 185 33.98 -4.98 -17.58
C ASP A 185 32.88 -6.04 -17.62
N TYR A 186 31.74 -5.72 -16.99
CA TYR A 186 30.59 -6.62 -16.96
C TYR A 186 30.06 -6.86 -18.38
N LEU A 187 29.79 -8.13 -18.68
CA LEU A 187 29.15 -8.47 -19.95
C LEU A 187 27.68 -8.07 -19.89
N VAL A 188 27.27 -7.24 -20.84
CA VAL A 188 25.89 -6.78 -21.07
C VAL A 188 25.49 -7.04 -22.51
N GLY A 189 24.19 -6.89 -22.84
CA GLY A 189 23.74 -7.02 -24.24
C GLY A 189 23.52 -8.45 -24.71
N VAL A 190 23.50 -9.43 -23.82
CA VAL A 190 23.18 -10.82 -24.14
C VAL A 190 21.72 -11.15 -23.79
N PRO A 191 21.02 -11.95 -24.61
CA PRO A 191 19.70 -12.47 -24.25
C PRO A 191 19.78 -13.37 -23.00
N ARG A 192 18.66 -13.54 -22.29
CA ARG A 192 18.65 -14.32 -21.04
C ARG A 192 19.10 -15.77 -21.23
N ALA A 193 18.72 -16.39 -22.35
CA ALA A 193 19.12 -17.77 -22.66
C ALA A 193 20.64 -17.93 -22.84
N GLU A 194 21.32 -16.90 -23.36
CA GLU A 194 22.78 -16.90 -23.47
C GLU A 194 23.44 -16.72 -22.10
N ALA A 195 22.91 -15.82 -21.25
CA ALA A 195 23.35 -15.66 -19.87
C ALA A 195 23.21 -16.98 -19.07
N GLU A 196 22.10 -17.71 -19.25
CA GLU A 196 21.89 -19.04 -18.67
C GLU A 196 22.93 -20.05 -19.16
N ALA A 197 23.21 -20.07 -20.47
CA ALA A 197 24.22 -20.95 -21.07
C ALA A 197 25.64 -20.64 -20.55
N LEU A 198 26.00 -19.36 -20.40
CA LEU A 198 27.29 -18.94 -19.86
C LEU A 198 27.45 -19.38 -18.40
N CYS A 199 26.44 -19.19 -17.56
CA CYS A 199 26.48 -19.74 -16.19
C CYS A 199 26.58 -21.27 -16.18
N ALA A 200 25.84 -21.96 -17.05
CA ALA A 200 25.87 -23.41 -17.15
C ALA A 200 27.26 -23.94 -17.59
N SER A 201 27.96 -23.21 -18.46
CA SER A 201 29.29 -23.58 -18.96
C SER A 201 30.35 -23.71 -17.85
N VAL A 202 30.14 -23.04 -16.72
CA VAL A 202 31.01 -23.09 -15.53
C VAL A 202 30.37 -23.84 -14.35
N GLY A 203 29.35 -24.66 -14.62
CA GLY A 203 28.69 -25.49 -13.59
C GLY A 203 27.85 -24.68 -12.59
N LYS A 204 27.34 -23.52 -13.01
CA LYS A 204 26.47 -22.63 -12.24
C LYS A 204 25.12 -22.49 -12.96
N ARG A 205 24.28 -21.57 -12.48
CA ARG A 205 22.98 -21.18 -13.08
C ARG A 205 22.77 -19.69 -12.88
N LEU A 206 21.78 -19.10 -13.54
CA LEU A 206 21.32 -17.77 -13.14
C LEU A 206 20.77 -17.79 -11.70
N CYS A 207 21.00 -16.69 -10.98
CA CYS A 207 20.36 -16.47 -9.69
C CYS A 207 18.86 -16.25 -9.86
N THR A 208 18.06 -16.75 -8.92
CA THR A 208 16.64 -16.36 -8.82
C THR A 208 16.52 -14.93 -8.29
N GLU A 209 15.36 -14.31 -8.49
CA GLU A 209 15.11 -12.97 -8.00
C GLU A 209 15.16 -12.86 -6.46
N ILE A 210 14.73 -13.91 -5.77
CA ILE A 210 14.79 -14.02 -4.30
C ILE A 210 16.23 -14.12 -3.81
N GLU A 211 17.05 -14.93 -4.46
CA GLU A 211 18.47 -15.06 -4.14
C GLU A 211 19.20 -13.74 -4.34
N TRP A 212 18.90 -13.02 -5.42
CA TRP A 212 19.47 -11.71 -5.70
C TRP A 212 19.10 -10.68 -4.61
N GLU A 213 17.82 -10.58 -4.26
CA GLU A 213 17.38 -9.61 -3.25
C GLU A 213 17.93 -9.94 -1.86
N PHE A 214 17.90 -11.21 -1.47
CA PHE A 214 18.45 -11.64 -0.19
C PHE A 214 19.95 -11.36 -0.12
N ALA A 215 20.71 -11.70 -1.16
CA ALA A 215 22.14 -11.41 -1.22
C ALA A 215 22.44 -9.89 -1.19
N CYS A 216 21.53 -9.05 -1.69
CA CYS A 216 21.65 -7.60 -1.69
C CYS A 216 21.45 -6.97 -0.32
N ARG A 217 20.47 -7.43 0.47
CA ARG A 217 20.07 -6.74 1.71
C ARG A 217 20.11 -7.55 3.00
N SER A 218 20.27 -8.87 2.94
CA SER A 218 20.21 -9.75 4.11
C SER A 218 18.90 -9.62 4.90
N THR A 219 18.92 -9.90 6.19
CA THR A 219 17.74 -9.98 7.08
C THR A 219 17.37 -8.66 7.76
N ASP A 220 18.21 -7.62 7.65
CA ASP A 220 17.99 -6.33 8.32
C ASP A 220 17.12 -5.36 7.51
N SER A 221 16.59 -5.82 6.38
CA SER A 221 15.70 -5.04 5.51
C SER A 221 16.29 -3.69 5.07
N ARG A 222 17.61 -3.57 4.94
CA ARG A 222 18.23 -2.35 4.39
C ARG A 222 17.74 -2.03 2.97
N ARG A 223 17.65 -0.74 2.64
CA ARG A 223 17.16 -0.28 1.33
C ARG A 223 18.16 -0.51 0.18
N TYR A 224 19.44 -0.28 0.43
CA TYR A 224 20.56 -0.43 -0.50
C TYR A 224 21.57 -1.43 0.06
N PRO A 225 22.50 -1.98 -0.76
CA PRO A 225 23.51 -2.92 -0.26
C PRO A 225 24.31 -2.36 0.92
N SER A 226 24.66 -1.08 0.85
CA SER A 226 25.46 -0.39 1.87
C SER A 226 24.65 0.11 3.06
N GLY A 227 23.31 0.13 3.01
CA GLY A 227 22.49 0.63 4.12
C GLY A 227 21.19 1.29 3.67
N ASN A 228 20.68 2.21 4.48
CA ASN A 228 19.37 2.84 4.25
C ASN A 228 19.45 4.19 3.52
N THR A 229 20.61 4.86 3.59
CA THR A 229 20.89 6.13 2.92
C THR A 229 21.52 5.88 1.56
N TYR A 230 21.02 6.56 0.53
CA TYR A 230 21.60 6.53 -0.80
C TYR A 230 22.86 7.40 -0.86
N GLU A 231 23.95 6.83 -1.35
CA GLU A 231 25.24 7.50 -1.52
C GLU A 231 25.79 7.20 -2.92
N ASP A 232 25.69 8.15 -3.85
CA ASP A 232 26.11 7.92 -5.23
C ASP A 232 27.61 7.61 -5.36
N SER A 233 28.45 8.18 -4.49
CA SER A 233 29.90 7.93 -4.45
C SER A 233 30.25 6.45 -4.28
N ARG A 234 29.38 5.63 -3.69
CA ARG A 234 29.56 4.18 -3.55
C ARG A 234 29.54 3.43 -4.88
N TYR A 235 29.04 4.06 -5.92
CA TYR A 235 28.91 3.49 -7.26
C TYR A 235 29.96 4.03 -8.23
N ALA A 236 30.91 4.85 -7.76
CA ALA A 236 32.01 5.37 -8.59
C ALA A 236 32.95 4.26 -9.04
N GLU A 237 33.34 3.38 -8.11
CA GLU A 237 34.23 2.25 -8.38
C GLU A 237 33.54 1.17 -9.21
N HIS A 238 34.32 0.43 -10.02
CA HIS A 238 33.81 -0.65 -10.87
C HIS A 238 33.00 -1.67 -10.06
N ALA A 239 33.55 -2.16 -8.94
CA ALA A 239 32.91 -3.13 -8.06
C ALA A 239 31.62 -2.61 -7.37
N GLY A 240 31.45 -1.30 -7.21
CA GLY A 240 30.31 -0.73 -6.49
C GLY A 240 30.26 -1.09 -4.98
N PRO A 241 29.11 -0.89 -4.32
CA PRO A 241 28.97 -1.17 -2.89
C PRO A 241 28.94 -2.67 -2.60
N ALA A 242 29.50 -3.04 -1.45
CA ALA A 242 29.32 -4.37 -0.87
C ALA A 242 27.96 -4.49 -0.17
N SER A 243 27.32 -5.64 -0.31
CA SER A 243 26.19 -6.07 0.49
C SER A 243 26.65 -6.57 1.87
N PRO A 244 25.74 -6.75 2.85
CA PRO A 244 26.06 -7.37 4.15
C PRO A 244 26.65 -8.79 4.07
N PHE A 245 26.56 -9.47 2.92
CA PHE A 245 27.20 -10.77 2.69
C PHE A 245 28.56 -10.67 1.96
N GLY A 246 29.01 -9.47 1.59
CA GLY A 246 30.25 -9.28 0.84
C GLY A 246 30.11 -9.53 -0.66
N VAL A 247 28.89 -9.40 -1.19
CA VAL A 247 28.62 -9.44 -2.62
C VAL A 247 28.59 -8.03 -3.17
N TYR A 248 29.23 -7.82 -4.32
CA TYR A 248 29.45 -6.51 -4.93
C TYR A 248 28.59 -6.32 -6.20
N GLY A 249 28.55 -5.08 -6.70
CA GLY A 249 27.98 -4.74 -8.00
C GLY A 249 26.46 -4.59 -8.04
N PHE A 250 25.75 -4.77 -6.92
CA PHE A 250 24.30 -4.62 -6.89
C PHE A 250 23.87 -3.18 -7.24
N GLY A 251 23.10 -3.04 -8.32
CA GLY A 251 22.63 -1.75 -8.82
C GLY A 251 23.65 -0.98 -9.67
N LYS A 252 24.81 -1.57 -10.00
CA LYS A 252 25.76 -1.02 -10.98
C LYS A 252 25.24 -1.16 -12.42
N ILE A 253 24.64 -2.29 -12.70
CA ILE A 253 23.94 -2.60 -13.96
C ILE A 253 22.58 -3.23 -13.62
N MET A 254 21.76 -3.43 -14.65
CA MET A 254 20.66 -4.38 -14.55
C MET A 254 21.17 -5.80 -14.75
N GLU A 255 20.54 -6.77 -14.09
CA GLU A 255 20.96 -8.15 -14.10
C GLU A 255 19.78 -9.09 -14.37
N TRP A 256 19.93 -9.97 -15.35
CA TRP A 256 19.02 -11.08 -15.59
C TRP A 256 18.92 -11.97 -14.35
N THR A 257 17.70 -12.39 -14.04
CA THR A 257 17.42 -13.45 -13.07
C THR A 257 16.79 -14.65 -13.78
N ALA A 258 16.79 -15.80 -13.12
CA ALA A 258 16.09 -17.00 -13.59
C ALA A 258 14.56 -16.91 -13.44
N SER A 259 14.05 -15.83 -12.83
CA SER A 259 12.63 -15.69 -12.46
C SER A 259 11.80 -15.03 -13.58
N ALA A 260 10.57 -15.51 -13.74
CA ALA A 260 9.56 -14.82 -14.53
C ALA A 260 9.16 -13.49 -13.84
N TRP A 261 8.69 -12.52 -14.62
CA TRP A 261 8.20 -11.25 -14.09
C TRP A 261 6.92 -11.40 -13.26
N GLY A 262 5.99 -12.22 -13.76
CA GLY A 262 4.68 -12.47 -13.17
C GLY A 262 3.97 -13.65 -13.82
N GLY A 263 2.78 -13.97 -13.33
CA GLY A 263 2.03 -15.17 -13.71
C GLY A 263 0.86 -14.93 -14.67
N GLU A 264 0.51 -13.67 -14.95
CA GLU A 264 -0.61 -13.33 -15.84
C GLU A 264 -0.23 -13.49 -17.32
N ALA A 265 -1.24 -13.71 -18.18
CA ALA A 265 -1.04 -14.01 -19.60
C ALA A 265 -0.21 -12.95 -20.36
N ASP A 266 -0.26 -11.68 -19.97
CA ASP A 266 0.53 -10.59 -20.55
C ASP A 266 1.92 -10.40 -19.91
N GLN A 267 2.20 -11.16 -18.84
CA GLN A 267 3.42 -11.10 -18.03
C GLN A 267 4.32 -12.32 -18.19
N VAL A 268 3.77 -13.49 -18.51
CA VAL A 268 4.50 -14.77 -18.58
C VAL A 268 5.67 -14.76 -19.59
N GLU A 269 5.59 -13.94 -20.63
CA GLU A 269 6.65 -13.78 -21.64
C GLU A 269 7.79 -12.85 -21.18
N ARG A 270 7.72 -12.29 -19.98
CA ARG A 270 8.69 -11.32 -19.45
C ARG A 270 9.54 -11.96 -18.35
N ALA A 271 10.82 -11.64 -18.33
CA ALA A 271 11.73 -12.05 -17.27
C ALA A 271 11.96 -10.91 -16.27
N ALA A 272 12.11 -11.28 -15.00
CA ALA A 272 12.46 -10.34 -13.96
C ALA A 272 13.94 -9.97 -14.03
N VAL A 273 14.19 -8.68 -13.91
CA VAL A 273 15.51 -8.06 -13.92
C VAL A 273 15.65 -7.20 -12.67
N ARG A 274 16.82 -7.26 -12.03
CA ARG A 274 17.13 -6.50 -10.81
C ARG A 274 18.26 -5.51 -11.08
N GLY A 275 18.41 -4.49 -10.23
CA GLY A 275 19.41 -3.44 -10.40
C GLY A 275 18.87 -2.21 -11.12
N TRP A 276 19.75 -1.42 -11.73
CA TRP A 276 19.42 -0.13 -12.32
C TRP A 276 20.28 0.19 -13.54
N SER A 277 19.72 0.97 -14.46
CA SER A 277 20.41 1.58 -15.59
C SER A 277 19.87 2.99 -15.84
N GLN A 278 20.61 3.79 -16.61
CA GLN A 278 20.17 5.14 -16.97
C GLN A 278 18.89 5.13 -17.81
N GLY A 279 18.69 4.11 -18.66
CA GLY A 279 17.47 3.91 -19.44
C GLY A 279 16.29 3.30 -18.65
N ALA A 280 16.44 3.01 -17.35
CA ALA A 280 15.39 2.38 -16.57
C ALA A 280 14.17 3.30 -16.41
N LEU A 281 12.99 2.82 -16.84
CA LEU A 281 11.73 3.54 -16.70
C LEU A 281 10.86 2.96 -15.58
N THR A 282 10.13 3.84 -14.89
CA THR A 282 9.05 3.52 -13.96
C THR A 282 7.80 4.25 -14.44
N LEU A 283 6.78 3.52 -14.90
CA LEU A 283 5.55 4.10 -15.46
C LEU A 283 5.78 5.06 -16.65
N GLY A 284 6.80 4.78 -17.47
CA GLY A 284 7.16 5.63 -18.60
C GLY A 284 8.08 6.80 -18.26
N GLU A 285 8.33 7.07 -16.98
CA GLU A 285 9.22 8.14 -16.53
C GLU A 285 10.63 7.61 -16.20
N PRO A 286 11.70 8.41 -16.44
CA PRO A 286 13.06 8.05 -16.03
C PRO A 286 13.16 7.75 -14.52
N THR A 287 13.73 6.59 -14.19
CA THR A 287 13.94 6.19 -12.79
C THR A 287 15.24 6.80 -12.29
N THR A 288 15.17 7.61 -11.23
CA THR A 288 16.37 8.18 -10.60
C THR A 288 17.27 7.06 -10.05
N PRO A 289 18.59 7.29 -9.95
CA PRO A 289 19.52 6.34 -9.32
C PRO A 289 19.08 5.94 -7.91
N GLU A 290 18.63 6.90 -7.10
CA GLU A 290 18.14 6.68 -5.74
C GLU A 290 16.92 5.72 -5.72
N LYS A 291 15.96 5.91 -6.62
CA LYS A 291 14.77 5.04 -6.72
C LYS A 291 15.11 3.66 -7.29
N GLY A 292 16.04 3.61 -8.23
CA GLY A 292 16.35 2.43 -9.03
C GLY A 292 17.31 1.44 -8.39
N ARG A 293 18.29 1.92 -7.61
CA ARG A 293 19.35 1.08 -7.03
C ARG A 293 18.97 0.35 -5.74
N ARG A 294 17.71 0.43 -5.32
CA ARG A 294 17.21 -0.23 -4.11
C ARG A 294 17.22 -1.74 -4.31
N CYS A 295 17.54 -2.48 -3.26
CA CYS A 295 17.57 -3.95 -3.31
C CYS A 295 16.20 -4.53 -3.69
N ALA A 296 15.10 -3.91 -3.23
CA ALA A 296 13.74 -4.35 -3.55
C ALA A 296 13.28 -3.97 -4.97
N LYS A 297 13.94 -3.04 -5.68
CA LYS A 297 13.48 -2.54 -6.98
C LYS A 297 13.48 -3.67 -8.01
N ARG A 298 12.37 -3.79 -8.73
CA ARG A 298 12.17 -4.78 -9.80
C ARG A 298 11.96 -4.08 -11.14
N HIS A 299 12.44 -4.73 -12.20
CA HIS A 299 12.20 -4.37 -13.58
C HIS A 299 11.82 -5.63 -14.37
N HIS A 300 11.27 -5.43 -15.57
CA HIS A 300 11.07 -6.53 -16.52
C HIS A 300 11.70 -6.21 -17.87
N ARG A 301 12.06 -7.27 -18.58
CA ARG A 301 12.54 -7.22 -19.96
C ARG A 301 12.05 -8.42 -20.75
N THR A 302 12.05 -8.28 -22.07
CA THR A 302 11.78 -9.38 -22.98
C THR A 302 13.01 -10.28 -23.06
N PRO A 303 12.94 -11.56 -22.63
CA PRO A 303 14.12 -12.40 -22.42
C PRO A 303 14.84 -12.81 -23.71
N THR A 304 14.19 -12.68 -24.87
CA THR A 304 14.74 -12.98 -26.19
C THR A 304 15.51 -11.81 -26.81
N LEU A 305 15.41 -10.62 -26.23
CA LEU A 305 16.09 -9.43 -26.75
C LEU A 305 17.46 -9.25 -26.06
N SER A 306 18.44 -8.83 -26.86
CA SER A 306 19.69 -8.25 -26.37
C SER A 306 19.43 -6.84 -25.86
N ASP A 307 19.51 -6.64 -24.55
CA ASP A 307 19.42 -5.32 -23.93
C ASP A 307 20.83 -4.87 -23.49
N PRO A 308 21.37 -3.78 -24.07
CA PRO A 308 22.74 -3.32 -23.79
C PRO A 308 22.95 -2.84 -22.36
N GLU A 309 21.88 -2.67 -21.57
CA GLU A 309 21.95 -2.27 -20.17
C GLU A 309 21.87 -3.45 -19.19
N VAL A 310 21.63 -4.66 -19.69
CA VAL A 310 21.38 -5.86 -18.87
C VAL A 310 22.53 -6.85 -19.01
N GLY A 311 23.18 -7.13 -17.89
CA GLY A 311 24.12 -8.23 -17.70
C GLY A 311 23.51 -9.32 -16.83
N PHE A 312 24.33 -10.02 -16.05
CA PHE A 312 23.87 -11.09 -15.16
C PHE A 312 24.93 -11.48 -14.14
N ARG A 313 24.54 -12.29 -13.15
CA ARG A 313 25.46 -13.00 -12.25
C ARG A 313 25.01 -14.45 -12.05
N CYS A 314 25.95 -15.32 -11.71
CA CYS A 314 25.64 -16.73 -11.53
C CYS A 314 25.53 -17.13 -10.05
N CYS A 315 24.66 -18.10 -9.80
CA CYS A 315 24.47 -18.78 -8.53
C CYS A 315 24.73 -20.28 -8.67
N LYS A 316 25.01 -20.96 -7.57
CA LYS A 316 25.21 -22.41 -7.52
C LYS A 316 24.46 -23.02 -6.33
N GLY A 317 24.05 -24.29 -6.48
CA GLY A 317 23.18 -25.00 -5.53
C GLY A 317 21.72 -25.03 -6.01
N THR A 318 20.85 -25.65 -5.20
CA THR A 318 19.42 -25.78 -5.51
C THR A 318 18.76 -24.39 -5.59
N PRO A 319 18.00 -24.08 -6.66
CA PRO A 319 17.24 -22.83 -6.73
C PRO A 319 16.25 -22.67 -5.57
N ASN A 320 16.23 -21.48 -4.98
CA ASN A 320 15.20 -21.11 -4.03
C ASN A 320 13.81 -21.12 -4.69
N LYS A 321 12.82 -21.73 -4.00
CA LYS A 321 11.47 -21.96 -4.54
C LYS A 321 10.55 -20.75 -4.43
N ALA A 322 10.85 -19.80 -3.55
CA ALA A 322 10.06 -18.59 -3.42
C ALA A 322 10.13 -17.77 -4.72
N VAL A 323 9.01 -17.14 -5.09
CA VAL A 323 8.88 -16.38 -6.33
C VAL A 323 8.31 -15.00 -6.05
N CYS A 324 8.83 -13.98 -6.74
CA CYS A 324 8.22 -12.67 -6.82
C CYS A 324 7.21 -12.66 -7.97
N THR A 325 6.01 -12.19 -7.69
CA THR A 325 4.95 -12.00 -8.70
C THR A 325 4.47 -10.57 -8.63
N ILE A 326 3.95 -10.02 -9.72
CA ILE A 326 3.26 -8.74 -9.64
C ILE A 326 1.99 -8.94 -8.83
N GLU A 327 1.86 -8.11 -7.79
CA GLU A 327 0.65 -8.12 -6.97
C GLU A 327 -0.51 -7.64 -7.81
N GLY A 328 -1.58 -8.45 -7.82
CA GLY A 328 -2.83 -8.03 -8.42
C GLY A 328 -3.31 -6.73 -7.78
N PRO A 329 -4.01 -5.86 -8.52
CA PRO A 329 -4.49 -4.60 -7.98
C PRO A 329 -5.41 -4.87 -6.78
N ARG A 330 -4.97 -4.50 -5.57
CA ARG A 330 -5.79 -4.57 -4.36
C ARG A 330 -7.06 -3.73 -4.51
N PRO A 331 -8.20 -4.14 -3.94
CA PRO A 331 -9.38 -3.28 -3.89
C PRO A 331 -9.01 -1.94 -3.25
N SER A 332 -9.64 -0.85 -3.69
CA SER A 332 -9.36 0.48 -3.12
C SER A 332 -9.73 0.58 -1.65
N HIS A 333 -10.60 -0.29 -1.17
CA HIS A 333 -11.03 -0.29 0.23
C HIS A 333 -11.37 -1.70 0.68
N SER A 334 -11.17 -1.99 1.96
CA SER A 334 -11.73 -3.16 2.64
C SER A 334 -12.16 -2.79 4.06
N LEU A 335 -13.21 -3.44 4.57
CA LEU A 335 -13.76 -3.13 5.88
C LEU A 335 -13.12 -4.01 6.95
N TYR A 336 -12.86 -3.43 8.13
CA TYR A 336 -12.56 -4.21 9.32
C TYR A 336 -13.85 -4.86 9.82
N THR A 337 -14.03 -6.14 9.52
CA THR A 337 -15.25 -6.88 9.89
C THR A 337 -15.32 -7.15 11.39
N ASN A 338 -14.19 -7.40 12.03
CA ASN A 338 -14.09 -7.95 13.40
C ASN A 338 -13.33 -7.05 14.40
N ILE A 339 -13.17 -5.74 14.14
CA ILE A 339 -12.54 -4.86 15.12
C ILE A 339 -13.40 -4.74 16.38
N LYS A 340 -12.81 -5.04 17.54
CA LYS A 340 -13.46 -4.91 18.84
C LYS A 340 -13.44 -3.44 19.31
N PRO A 341 -14.48 -2.95 20.01
CA PRO A 341 -14.50 -1.58 20.54
C PRO A 341 -13.30 -1.21 21.41
N GLU A 342 -12.79 -2.16 22.18
CA GLU A 342 -11.64 -1.96 23.06
C GLU A 342 -10.37 -1.71 22.23
N LYS A 343 -10.18 -2.47 21.15
CA LYS A 343 -9.03 -2.27 20.25
C LYS A 343 -9.11 -0.93 19.54
N PHE A 344 -10.29 -0.51 19.10
CA PHE A 344 -10.46 0.84 18.53
C PHE A 344 -10.03 1.92 19.53
N THR A 345 -10.51 1.83 20.78
CA THR A 345 -10.16 2.77 21.86
C THR A 345 -8.65 2.79 22.12
N GLU A 346 -8.03 1.61 22.18
CA GLU A 346 -6.59 1.43 22.36
C GLU A 346 -5.81 2.12 21.23
N VAL A 347 -6.19 1.89 19.96
CA VAL A 347 -5.54 2.51 18.80
C VAL A 347 -5.58 4.04 18.87
N ILE A 348 -6.74 4.63 19.15
CA ILE A 348 -6.85 6.09 19.27
C ILE A 348 -5.98 6.64 20.40
N ARG A 349 -5.94 5.95 21.56
CA ARG A 349 -5.13 6.36 22.72
C ARG A 349 -3.63 6.20 22.52
N MET A 350 -3.20 5.29 21.64
CA MET A 350 -1.78 5.12 21.31
C MET A 350 -1.20 6.29 20.51
N ILE A 351 -2.04 7.14 19.90
CA ILE A 351 -1.59 8.26 19.07
C ILE A 351 -1.53 9.55 19.91
N PRO A 352 -0.34 10.10 20.21
CA PRO A 352 -0.20 11.31 21.02
C PRO A 352 -0.87 12.54 20.41
N GLU A 353 -0.86 12.66 19.08
CA GLU A 353 -1.49 13.76 18.33
C GLU A 353 -3.02 13.80 18.52
N LEU A 354 -3.62 12.70 18.99
CA LEU A 354 -5.05 12.58 19.27
C LEU A 354 -5.40 12.80 20.75
N ALA A 355 -4.46 13.28 21.58
CA ALA A 355 -4.69 13.54 23.01
C ALA A 355 -6.01 14.27 23.34
N PRO A 356 -6.47 15.28 22.57
CA PRO A 356 -7.73 15.96 22.86
C PRO A 356 -9.00 15.10 22.79
N ILE A 357 -8.94 13.93 22.16
CA ILE A 357 -10.08 13.00 22.01
C ILE A 357 -9.88 11.68 22.77
N HIS A 358 -8.89 11.61 23.66
CA HIS A 358 -8.64 10.41 24.50
C HIS A 358 -9.70 10.22 25.60
N ASP A 359 -10.60 11.18 25.78
CA ASP A 359 -11.75 11.15 26.68
C ASP A 359 -12.87 10.27 26.12
N ASN A 360 -12.76 8.95 26.37
CA ASN A 360 -13.72 7.94 25.92
C ASN A 360 -13.91 7.88 24.38
N PRO A 361 -12.84 7.69 23.59
CA PRO A 361 -12.95 7.54 22.14
C PRO A 361 -13.66 6.24 21.81
N HIS A 362 -14.71 6.31 21.00
CA HIS A 362 -15.47 5.12 20.59
C HIS A 362 -16.01 5.25 19.17
N MET A 363 -16.30 4.09 18.57
CA MET A 363 -16.88 4.01 17.24
C MET A 363 -18.34 4.47 17.25
N TYR A 364 -18.79 4.99 16.11
CA TYR A 364 -20.21 5.09 15.81
C TYR A 364 -20.85 3.70 15.63
N SER A 365 -22.15 3.67 15.35
CA SER A 365 -22.94 2.47 15.13
C SER A 365 -23.68 2.54 13.79
N ASP A 366 -24.34 1.44 13.41
CA ASP A 366 -25.21 1.45 12.24
C ASP A 366 -26.38 2.45 12.39
N GLY A 367 -26.85 2.67 13.62
CA GLY A 367 -27.87 3.67 13.92
C GLY A 367 -27.40 5.10 13.61
N ASP A 368 -26.14 5.41 13.86
CA ASP A 368 -25.56 6.72 13.57
C ASP A 368 -25.49 6.98 12.05
N VAL A 369 -25.14 5.96 11.24
CA VAL A 369 -25.17 6.06 9.77
C VAL A 369 -26.58 6.34 9.27
N ARG A 370 -27.60 5.66 9.85
CA ARG A 370 -29.00 5.93 9.51
C ARG A 370 -29.38 7.37 9.85
N THR A 371 -28.94 7.90 10.98
CA THR A 371 -29.15 9.31 11.35
C THR A 371 -28.52 10.28 10.34
N VAL A 372 -27.29 10.03 9.89
CA VAL A 372 -26.61 10.85 8.87
C VAL A 372 -27.40 10.91 7.56
N LEU A 373 -27.90 9.76 7.09
CA LEU A 373 -28.66 9.65 5.83
C LEU A 373 -30.08 10.21 5.95
N ALA A 374 -30.73 10.06 7.11
CA ALA A 374 -32.09 10.53 7.36
C ALA A 374 -32.23 12.06 7.26
N ARG A 375 -31.16 12.83 7.55
CA ARG A 375 -31.15 14.31 7.46
C ARG A 375 -31.60 14.85 6.10
N ARG A 376 -31.43 14.08 5.02
CA ARG A 376 -31.89 14.40 3.66
C ARG A 376 -32.71 13.27 3.03
N ALA A 377 -33.32 12.42 3.85
CA ALA A 377 -34.11 11.26 3.41
C ALA A 377 -33.38 10.39 2.35
N SER A 378 -32.06 10.21 2.51
CA SER A 378 -31.27 9.39 1.60
C SER A 378 -31.45 7.90 1.89
N ASP A 379 -31.74 7.11 0.86
CA ASP A 379 -31.85 5.65 0.95
C ASP A 379 -30.48 4.99 0.75
N ARG A 380 -29.98 4.32 1.80
CA ARG A 380 -28.69 3.64 1.80
C ARG A 380 -28.62 2.52 0.75
N GLN A 381 -29.69 1.75 0.56
CA GLN A 381 -29.72 0.67 -0.42
C GLN A 381 -29.75 1.22 -1.85
N ALA A 382 -30.45 2.32 -2.10
CA ALA A 382 -30.42 3.00 -3.39
C ALA A 382 -29.02 3.56 -3.71
N LEU A 383 -28.36 4.16 -2.72
CA LEU A 383 -26.98 4.64 -2.85
C LEU A 383 -25.99 3.49 -3.11
N ALA A 384 -26.13 2.36 -2.42
CA ALA A 384 -25.28 1.19 -2.66
C ALA A 384 -25.45 0.66 -4.10
N ARG A 385 -26.67 0.64 -4.64
CA ARG A 385 -26.94 0.25 -6.04
C ARG A 385 -26.33 1.23 -7.05
N SER A 386 -26.10 2.49 -6.67
CA SER A 386 -25.36 3.47 -7.50
C SER A 386 -23.85 3.49 -7.21
N GLY A 387 -23.35 2.50 -6.46
CA GLY A 387 -21.94 2.35 -6.14
C GLY A 387 -21.44 3.25 -5.01
N ILE A 388 -22.33 3.84 -4.20
CA ILE A 388 -21.97 4.67 -3.04
C ILE A 388 -22.26 3.90 -1.75
N HIS A 389 -21.22 3.60 -1.00
CA HIS A 389 -21.31 2.76 0.19
C HIS A 389 -21.04 3.58 1.44
N PHE A 390 -21.88 3.42 2.47
CA PHE A 390 -21.73 4.07 3.77
C PHE A 390 -21.35 3.06 4.85
N HIS A 391 -20.49 3.47 5.77
CA HIS A 391 -20.07 2.64 6.88
C HIS A 391 -19.63 3.47 8.11
N TRP A 392 -19.67 2.83 9.28
CA TRP A 392 -19.25 3.41 10.57
C TRP A 392 -17.99 2.75 11.14
N LYS A 393 -17.73 1.48 10.80
CA LYS A 393 -16.48 0.81 11.19
C LYS A 393 -15.30 1.40 10.43
N PRO A 394 -14.09 1.31 11.01
CA PRO A 394 -12.85 1.60 10.30
C PRO A 394 -12.76 0.93 8.93
N LEU A 395 -12.15 1.66 8.01
CA LEU A 395 -11.92 1.32 6.62
C LEU A 395 -10.40 1.18 6.42
N ARG A 396 -9.99 0.06 5.83
CA ARG A 396 -8.65 -0.08 5.27
C ARG A 396 -8.68 0.49 3.86
N TRP A 397 -8.13 1.69 3.69
CA TRP A 397 -8.13 2.42 2.43
C TRP A 397 -6.78 2.31 1.73
N ILE A 398 -6.81 1.98 0.45
CA ILE A 398 -5.64 1.75 -0.40
C ILE A 398 -5.66 2.77 -1.55
N PRO A 399 -5.28 4.04 -1.30
CA PRO A 399 -5.30 5.09 -2.32
C PRO A 399 -4.34 4.80 -3.48
N ARG A 400 -3.26 4.09 -3.19
CA ARG A 400 -2.22 3.69 -4.14
C ARG A 400 -1.80 2.26 -3.80
N GLN A 401 -1.35 1.49 -4.79
CA GLN A 401 -0.79 0.16 -4.49
C GLN A 401 0.38 0.34 -3.53
N GLY A 402 0.56 -0.55 -2.56
CA GLY A 402 1.58 -0.32 -1.55
C GLY A 402 1.33 0.93 -0.70
N THR A 403 0.13 1.49 -0.61
CA THR A 403 -0.19 2.47 0.45
C THR A 403 -1.46 2.01 1.10
N GLU A 404 -1.43 1.80 2.41
CA GLU A 404 -2.57 1.35 3.17
C GLU A 404 -2.75 2.23 4.39
N LEU A 405 -3.97 2.73 4.56
CA LEU A 405 -4.35 3.63 5.63
C LEU A 405 -5.52 3.03 6.41
N TRP A 406 -5.39 3.08 7.72
CA TRP A 406 -6.50 2.85 8.63
C TRP A 406 -7.28 4.15 8.78
N VAL A 407 -8.45 4.21 8.16
CA VAL A 407 -9.33 5.37 8.15
C VAL A 407 -10.52 5.11 9.06
N ALA A 408 -10.80 6.03 9.99
CA ALA A 408 -11.94 5.88 10.88
C ALA A 408 -12.62 7.20 11.23
N VAL A 409 -13.88 7.07 11.61
CA VAL A 409 -14.68 8.12 12.23
C VAL A 409 -15.13 7.65 13.60
N GLY A 410 -15.15 8.57 14.55
CA GLY A 410 -15.60 8.27 15.90
C GLY A 410 -15.95 9.54 16.66
N ARG A 411 -16.26 9.35 17.93
CA ARG A 411 -16.51 10.45 18.86
C ARG A 411 -15.87 10.18 20.21
N SER A 412 -15.57 11.26 20.91
CA SER A 412 -15.24 11.27 22.33
C SER A 412 -16.47 11.75 23.12
N ASN A 413 -16.34 12.08 24.40
CA ASN A 413 -17.48 12.61 25.16
C ASN A 413 -18.02 13.94 24.58
N ARG A 414 -17.13 14.79 24.05
CA ARG A 414 -17.50 16.13 23.54
C ARG A 414 -17.28 16.32 22.05
N HIS A 415 -16.42 15.53 21.42
CA HIS A 415 -15.93 15.82 20.07
C HIS A 415 -16.30 14.70 19.11
N ALA A 416 -16.44 15.03 17.82
CA ALA A 416 -16.38 14.04 16.76
C ALA A 416 -15.02 14.14 16.05
N PHE A 417 -14.58 13.05 15.44
CA PHE A 417 -13.28 13.03 14.78
C PHE A 417 -13.27 12.14 13.54
N ILE A 418 -12.37 12.50 12.63
CA ILE A 418 -11.97 11.75 11.45
C ILE A 418 -10.46 11.55 11.56
N VAL A 419 -10.00 10.31 11.37
CA VAL A 419 -8.57 9.98 11.46
C VAL A 419 -8.15 9.10 10.30
N ALA A 420 -6.93 9.32 9.81
CA ALA A 420 -6.23 8.46 8.88
C ALA A 420 -4.85 8.13 9.47
N LEU A 421 -4.60 6.85 9.73
CA LEU A 421 -3.39 6.36 10.37
C LEU A 421 -2.66 5.41 9.41
N HIS A 422 -1.33 5.42 9.44
CA HIS A 422 -0.52 4.38 8.83
C HIS A 422 -0.42 3.20 9.80
N GLU A 423 -0.70 1.99 9.31
CA GLU A 423 -0.50 0.75 10.06
C GLU A 423 0.92 0.24 9.79
N THR A 424 1.64 -0.20 10.82
CA THR A 424 2.97 -0.80 10.64
C THR A 424 2.88 -2.19 10.02
N ILE A 425 3.99 -2.67 9.44
CA ILE A 425 4.03 -3.94 8.68
C ILE A 425 3.65 -5.16 9.53
N ASP A 426 3.93 -5.11 10.83
CA ASP A 426 3.55 -6.13 11.82
C ASP A 426 2.09 -6.00 12.29
N ASN A 427 1.37 -4.95 11.89
CA ASN A 427 0.03 -4.58 12.37
C ASN A 427 -0.03 -4.36 13.90
N GLU A 428 1.10 -4.08 14.55
CA GLU A 428 1.15 -3.88 16.01
C GLU A 428 1.15 -2.41 16.41
N ALA A 429 1.49 -1.50 15.51
CA ALA A 429 1.56 -0.07 15.77
C ALA A 429 0.86 0.77 14.69
N TYR A 430 0.48 1.99 15.10
CA TYR A 430 -0.14 2.98 14.24
C TYR A 430 0.64 4.28 14.32
N VAL A 431 0.79 4.95 13.18
CA VAL A 431 1.43 6.26 13.06
C VAL A 431 0.40 7.25 12.54
N HIS A 432 0.35 8.43 13.15
CA HIS A 432 -0.55 9.50 12.72
C HIS A 432 -0.22 9.92 11.28
N GLY A 433 -1.22 9.87 10.40
CA GLY A 433 -1.14 10.44 9.06
C GLY A 433 -1.81 11.81 9.03
N SER A 434 -3.11 11.84 9.32
CA SER A 434 -3.92 13.06 9.40
C SER A 434 -5.12 12.87 10.32
N SER A 435 -5.62 13.96 10.90
CA SER A 435 -6.84 13.96 11.70
C SER A 435 -7.58 15.29 11.59
N LEU A 436 -8.91 15.23 11.67
CA LEU A 436 -9.78 16.38 11.82
C LEU A 436 -10.69 16.16 13.04
N ILE A 437 -10.68 17.11 13.96
CA ILE A 437 -11.50 17.09 15.18
C ILE A 437 -12.58 18.16 15.05
N LEU A 438 -13.84 17.76 15.18
CA LEU A 438 -14.98 18.66 15.27
C LEU A 438 -15.28 18.91 16.76
N TRP A 439 -14.83 20.06 17.23
CA TRP A 439 -14.97 20.48 18.61
C TRP A 439 -16.43 20.65 19.03
N ASP A 440 -16.71 20.28 20.27
CA ASP A 440 -18.04 20.31 20.92
C ASP A 440 -19.22 19.83 20.06
N THR A 441 -18.93 18.89 19.15
CA THR A 441 -19.89 18.37 18.17
C THR A 441 -19.82 16.85 18.15
N PRO A 442 -20.43 16.12 19.12
CA PRO A 442 -20.42 14.65 19.15
C PRO A 442 -21.42 14.03 18.14
N ALA A 443 -21.83 14.81 17.14
CA ALA A 443 -22.83 14.41 16.17
C ALA A 443 -22.33 13.22 15.32
N PRO A 444 -23.24 12.35 14.86
CA PRO A 444 -22.92 11.27 13.94
C PRO A 444 -22.16 11.73 12.69
N ILE A 445 -21.07 11.04 12.36
CA ILE A 445 -20.35 11.14 11.09
C ILE A 445 -20.35 9.76 10.45
N ALA A 446 -20.55 9.68 9.14
CA ALA A 446 -20.37 8.46 8.39
C ALA A 446 -19.20 8.59 7.41
N ILE A 447 -18.49 7.48 7.21
CA ILE A 447 -17.56 7.32 6.09
C ILE A 447 -18.34 6.81 4.89
N ALA A 448 -17.99 7.30 3.70
CA ALA A 448 -18.47 6.75 2.45
C ALA A 448 -17.36 6.59 1.42
N TRP A 449 -17.51 5.63 0.50
CA TRP A 449 -16.67 5.52 -0.68
C TRP A 449 -17.53 5.25 -1.91
N ARG A 450 -16.92 5.48 -3.07
CA ARG A 450 -17.56 5.27 -4.36
C ARG A 450 -16.82 4.18 -5.12
N GLU A 451 -17.56 3.24 -5.69
CA GLU A 451 -17.02 2.24 -6.61
C GLU A 451 -16.33 2.92 -7.80
N GLY A 452 -15.17 2.40 -8.21
CA GLY A 452 -14.37 2.98 -9.29
C GLY A 452 -13.55 4.22 -8.90
N HIS A 453 -13.74 4.79 -7.71
CA HIS A 453 -12.93 5.90 -7.20
C HIS A 453 -12.02 5.39 -6.08
N ARG A 454 -10.70 5.44 -6.30
CA ARG A 454 -9.69 4.93 -5.36
C ARG A 454 -9.07 6.03 -4.51
N ASP A 455 -8.96 7.20 -5.08
CA ASP A 455 -8.20 8.36 -4.61
C ASP A 455 -8.92 9.17 -3.52
N GLN A 456 -10.18 8.83 -3.20
CA GLN A 456 -10.97 9.55 -2.22
C GLN A 456 -11.83 8.64 -1.37
N VAL A 457 -11.82 8.92 -0.06
CA VAL A 457 -12.86 8.50 0.88
C VAL A 457 -13.61 9.74 1.32
N TYR A 458 -14.93 9.67 1.43
CA TYR A 458 -15.77 10.78 1.86
C TYR A 458 -16.12 10.64 3.33
N TRP A 459 -16.30 11.76 4.00
CA TRP A 459 -16.90 11.80 5.33
C TRP A 459 -17.96 12.89 5.36
N ALA A 460 -19.06 12.66 6.07
CA ALA A 460 -20.07 13.69 6.24
C ALA A 460 -20.89 13.49 7.52
N PRO A 461 -21.24 14.57 8.24
CA PRO A 461 -22.26 14.54 9.28
C PRO A 461 -23.68 14.56 8.69
N CYS A 462 -23.83 14.97 7.42
CA CYS A 462 -25.08 14.93 6.66
C CYS A 462 -24.81 14.65 5.19
N TRP A 463 -25.39 13.58 4.64
CA TRP A 463 -25.25 13.31 3.20
C TRP A 463 -26.13 14.23 2.35
N GLY A 464 -25.57 14.80 1.29
CA GLY A 464 -26.25 15.77 0.42
C GLY A 464 -26.43 17.16 1.05
N CYS A 465 -25.83 17.41 2.21
CA CYS A 465 -25.62 18.75 2.74
C CYS A 465 -24.33 19.38 2.18
N ARG A 466 -24.10 20.66 2.48
CA ARG A 466 -22.84 21.31 2.15
C ARG A 466 -21.70 20.91 3.09
N ASP A 467 -22.04 20.64 4.35
CA ASP A 467 -21.10 20.23 5.39
C ASP A 467 -20.64 18.77 5.22
N GLY A 468 -19.34 18.59 5.09
CA GLY A 468 -18.67 17.31 4.91
C GLY A 468 -17.31 17.46 4.23
N GLY A 469 -16.68 16.38 3.81
CA GLY A 469 -15.37 16.47 3.21
C GLY A 469 -14.85 15.17 2.62
N THR A 470 -13.57 15.20 2.30
CA THR A 470 -12.84 14.07 1.71
C THR A 470 -11.58 13.76 2.50
N ILE A 471 -11.13 12.54 2.37
CA ILE A 471 -9.84 12.02 2.79
C ILE A 471 -9.15 11.64 1.48
N GLU A 472 -8.06 12.34 1.17
CA GLU A 472 -7.40 12.32 -0.13
C GLU A 472 -5.91 12.03 0.03
N TRP A 473 -5.31 11.40 -0.98
CA TRP A 473 -3.87 11.16 -1.02
C TRP A 473 -3.21 12.21 -1.92
N ASP A 474 -2.29 12.98 -1.35
CA ASP A 474 -1.49 13.95 -2.10
C ASP A 474 -0.22 13.26 -2.62
N ASP A 475 -0.21 12.93 -3.90
CA ASP A 475 0.94 12.28 -4.55
C ASP A 475 2.21 13.14 -4.51
N ALA A 476 2.09 14.47 -4.52
CA ALA A 476 3.25 15.36 -4.53
C ALA A 476 3.93 15.42 -3.16
N ARG A 477 3.15 15.30 -2.08
CA ARG A 477 3.65 15.29 -0.70
C ARG A 477 3.86 13.89 -0.13
N ASN A 478 3.30 12.87 -0.78
CA ASN A 478 3.25 11.49 -0.28
C ASN A 478 2.59 11.41 1.11
N GLU A 479 1.47 12.13 1.27
CA GLU A 479 0.77 12.28 2.55
C GLU A 479 -0.76 12.18 2.36
N VAL A 480 -1.45 11.77 3.43
CA VAL A 480 -2.92 11.82 3.49
C VAL A 480 -3.40 13.18 4.00
N ILE A 481 -4.44 13.70 3.37
CA ILE A 481 -5.07 14.99 3.71
C ILE A 481 -6.55 14.75 4.01
N ILE A 482 -7.04 15.29 5.12
CA ILE A 482 -8.47 15.36 5.43
C ILE A 482 -8.95 16.78 5.15
N THR A 483 -9.88 16.93 4.21
CA THR A 483 -10.49 18.21 3.85
C THR A 483 -11.84 18.37 4.52
N HIS A 484 -12.26 19.62 4.67
CA HIS A 484 -13.59 20.01 5.11
C HIS A 484 -14.15 21.06 4.16
N LYS A 485 -15.43 20.93 3.81
CA LYS A 485 -16.20 21.84 2.96
C LYS A 485 -17.49 22.21 3.70
N TRP A 486 -17.88 23.48 3.54
CA TRP A 486 -19.04 24.11 4.18
C TRP A 486 -20.12 24.53 3.18
#